data_AF-A0A1G1GG97-F1
#
_entry.id   AF-A0A1G1GG97-F1
#
_cell.length_a   1.000
_cell.length_b   1.000
_cell.length_c   1.000
_cell.angle_alpha   90.00
_cell.angle_beta   90.00
_cell.angle_gamma   90.00
#
_symmetry.space_group_name_H-M   'P 1'
#
loop_
_entity.id
_entity.type
_entity.pdbx_description
1 polymer ?
#
loop_
_entity_poly.entity_id
_entity_poly.type
_entity_poly.pdbx_seq_one_letter_code
_entity_poly.pdbx_strand_id
1 'polypeptide(L)'
;MFISHHMKRLLTASLMGIVFVAHPISTVYAGELAKITWSSILPEQTNISVQQQQVMKGLEVTLAELDFVIDREIKSNMITTDTDFTVSEDVSLVYDYLMYRIFELIKVDNKIREELAAREASFKNTDVTMDVVKKHFSVKEDYENKEAVFFTLVDNLRHALYIKDLRADARILQSSLKEFKTAMNRYSSYRDRLASR
;
A
#
# COMPACT_ATOMS: atom_id res chain seq x y z
N MET A 1 3.02 -10.96 51.57
CA MET A 1 3.98 -11.22 50.48
C MET A 1 3.95 -10.03 49.53
N PHE A 2 4.86 -9.08 49.73
CA PHE A 2 4.87 -7.78 49.05
C PHE A 2 5.57 -7.89 47.70
N ILE A 3 4.79 -7.92 46.62
CA ILE A 3 5.29 -7.71 45.26
C ILE A 3 5.60 -6.22 45.14
N SER A 4 6.89 -5.89 45.06
CA SER A 4 7.38 -4.51 44.99
C SER A 4 6.82 -3.77 43.76
N HIS A 5 6.61 -2.47 43.89
CA HIS A 5 6.06 -1.60 42.83
C HIS A 5 6.89 -1.63 41.54
N HIS A 6 8.18 -1.98 41.63
CA HIS A 6 9.06 -2.18 40.48
C HIS A 6 8.77 -3.47 39.70
N MET A 7 8.31 -4.52 40.38
CA MET A 7 7.98 -5.81 39.76
C MET A 7 6.68 -5.74 38.95
N LYS A 8 5.71 -4.90 39.36
CA LYS A 8 4.50 -4.61 38.57
C LYS A 8 4.82 -3.87 37.27
N ARG A 9 5.76 -2.93 37.30
CA ARG A 9 6.17 -2.14 36.11
C ARG A 9 6.95 -2.97 35.09
N LEU A 10 7.72 -3.96 35.55
CA LEU A 10 8.44 -4.88 34.67
C LEU A 10 7.47 -5.87 33.98
N LEU A 11 6.46 -6.36 34.72
CA LEU A 11 5.41 -7.24 34.18
C LEU A 11 4.50 -6.52 33.19
N THR A 12 4.18 -5.23 33.40
CA THR A 12 3.39 -4.46 32.41
C THR A 12 4.22 -4.05 31.20
N ALA A 13 5.52 -3.81 31.34
CA ALA A 13 6.41 -3.56 30.21
C ALA A 13 6.65 -4.82 29.36
N SER A 14 6.73 -6.02 29.97
CA SER A 14 6.86 -7.27 29.22
C SER A 14 5.56 -7.68 28.52
N LEU A 15 4.39 -7.34 29.08
CA LEU A 15 3.09 -7.61 28.45
C LEU A 15 2.78 -6.65 27.29
N MET A 16 3.23 -5.39 27.33
CA MET A 16 3.14 -4.51 26.15
C MET A 16 4.17 -4.82 25.06
N GLY A 17 5.29 -5.45 25.40
CA GLY A 17 6.30 -5.88 24.42
C GLY A 17 5.92 -7.12 23.61
N ILE A 18 4.91 -7.90 24.04
CA ILE A 18 4.51 -9.16 23.38
C ILE A 18 3.28 -8.99 22.47
N VAL A 19 2.56 -7.87 22.55
CA VAL A 19 1.36 -7.62 21.70
C VAL A 19 1.70 -7.15 20.27
N PHE A 20 2.98 -6.91 19.95
CA PHE A 20 3.38 -6.46 18.60
C PHE A 20 4.12 -7.49 17.73
N VAL A 21 4.21 -8.76 18.13
CA VAL A 21 5.00 -9.79 17.38
C VAL A 21 4.20 -11.05 17.01
N ALA A 22 2.90 -11.12 17.27
CA ALA A 22 2.12 -12.28 16.85
C ALA A 22 0.67 -11.92 16.52
N HIS A 23 0.42 -11.52 15.27
CA HIS A 23 -0.76 -11.92 14.50
C HIS A 23 -0.37 -12.04 13.01
N PRO A 24 -0.05 -13.25 12.54
CA PRO A 24 -0.13 -13.58 11.12
C PRO A 24 -1.62 -13.83 10.77
N ILE A 25 -2.14 -13.07 9.80
CA ILE A 25 -3.14 -13.46 8.79
C ILE A 25 -4.21 -14.50 9.23
N SER A 26 -5.45 -14.06 9.46
CA SER A 26 -6.68 -14.85 9.23
C SER A 26 -7.88 -13.90 9.36
N THR A 27 -8.43 -13.35 8.28
CA THR A 27 -9.35 -14.05 7.38
C THR A 27 -9.09 -13.65 5.93
N VAL A 28 -8.42 -14.53 5.20
CA VAL A 28 -8.34 -14.51 3.74
C VAL A 28 -9.38 -15.54 3.27
N TYR A 29 -10.10 -15.28 2.18
CA TYR A 29 -10.54 -16.36 1.31
C TYR A 29 -9.26 -17.01 0.74
N ALA A 30 -8.65 -17.86 1.57
CA ALA A 30 -7.24 -18.26 1.56
C ALA A 30 -6.90 -19.43 0.64
N GLY A 31 -7.88 -19.94 -0.11
CA GLY A 31 -7.77 -21.23 -0.80
C GLY A 31 -6.80 -21.22 -1.99
N GLU A 32 -6.69 -20.11 -2.71
CA GLU A 32 -6.00 -20.12 -4.02
C GLU A 32 -4.82 -19.14 -4.12
N LEU A 33 -4.79 -18.05 -3.35
CA LEU A 33 -3.66 -17.11 -3.34
C LEU A 33 -2.40 -17.67 -2.66
N ALA A 34 -2.53 -18.70 -1.83
CA ALA A 34 -1.40 -19.34 -1.13
C ALA A 34 -0.53 -20.25 -2.03
N LYS A 35 -0.96 -20.53 -3.28
CA LYS A 35 -0.24 -21.41 -4.22
C LYS A 35 0.54 -20.68 -5.32
N ILE A 36 0.45 -19.37 -5.42
CA ILE A 36 1.36 -18.63 -6.31
C ILE A 36 2.73 -18.67 -5.64
N THR A 37 3.73 -19.27 -6.26
CA THR A 37 5.11 -19.22 -5.76
C THR A 37 5.62 -17.78 -5.80
N TRP A 38 5.45 -17.07 -4.67
CA TRP A 38 5.68 -15.64 -4.45
C TRP A 38 7.15 -15.18 -4.46
N SER A 39 8.07 -16.00 -5.00
CA SER A 39 9.52 -15.76 -4.99
C SER A 39 10.09 -15.15 -6.27
N SER A 40 9.26 -14.74 -7.25
CA SER A 40 9.75 -14.32 -8.58
C SER A 40 9.23 -12.99 -9.15
N ILE A 41 8.43 -12.21 -8.41
CA ILE A 41 7.65 -11.11 -9.03
C ILE A 41 8.41 -9.77 -9.13
N LEU A 42 9.61 -9.65 -8.54
CA LEU A 42 10.48 -8.50 -8.78
C LEU A 42 11.89 -9.05 -8.99
N PRO A 43 12.49 -8.93 -10.19
CA PRO A 43 13.92 -9.18 -10.32
C PRO A 43 14.61 -8.27 -9.30
N GLU A 44 15.37 -8.85 -8.36
CA GLU A 44 16.08 -8.15 -7.27
C GLU A 44 17.02 -7.03 -7.78
N GLN A 45 17.17 -6.89 -9.10
CA GLN A 45 18.06 -5.95 -9.79
C GLN A 45 17.33 -4.92 -10.69
N THR A 46 16.00 -4.84 -10.65
CA THR A 46 15.28 -3.85 -11.50
C THR A 46 15.19 -2.48 -10.81
N ASN A 47 15.43 -1.41 -11.58
CA ASN A 47 15.31 -0.03 -11.10
C ASN A 47 13.92 0.23 -10.47
N ILE A 48 13.88 0.63 -9.20
CA ILE A 48 12.63 0.89 -8.45
C ILE A 48 11.66 1.79 -9.23
N SER A 49 12.17 2.76 -9.99
CA SER A 49 11.33 3.72 -10.71
C SER A 49 10.59 3.07 -11.87
N VAL A 50 11.19 2.07 -12.50
CA VAL A 50 10.53 1.29 -13.57
C VAL A 50 9.44 0.42 -12.96
N GLN A 51 9.74 -0.25 -11.84
CA GLN A 51 8.76 -1.08 -11.12
C GLN A 51 7.58 -0.23 -10.62
N GLN A 52 7.87 0.92 -10.02
CA GLN A 52 6.88 1.89 -9.58
C GLN A 52 5.94 2.30 -10.70
N GLN A 53 6.46 2.66 -11.88
CA GLN A 53 5.65 3.06 -13.03
C GLN A 53 4.75 1.92 -13.52
N GLN A 54 5.29 0.69 -13.59
CA GLN A 54 4.54 -0.48 -14.03
C GLN A 54 3.39 -0.79 -13.06
N VAL A 55 3.66 -0.82 -11.75
CA VAL A 55 2.66 -1.09 -10.72
C VAL A 55 1.59 -0.01 -10.70
N MET A 56 1.98 1.27 -10.76
CA MET A 56 1.03 2.39 -10.81
C MET A 56 0.12 2.32 -12.02
N LYS A 57 0.68 2.02 -13.21
CA LYS A 57 -0.12 1.85 -14.42
C LYS A 57 -1.06 0.65 -14.31
N GLY A 58 -0.60 -0.47 -13.75
CA GLY A 58 -1.42 -1.65 -13.50
C GLY A 58 -2.62 -1.35 -12.60
N LEU A 59 -2.41 -0.59 -11.52
CA LEU A 59 -3.48 -0.11 -10.65
C LEU A 59 -4.47 0.80 -11.36
N GLU A 60 -3.98 1.79 -12.12
CA GLU A 60 -4.84 2.72 -12.89
C GLU A 60 -5.74 1.98 -13.88
N VAL A 61 -5.19 1.01 -14.61
CA VAL A 61 -5.93 0.18 -15.56
C VAL A 61 -6.95 -0.70 -14.82
N THR A 62 -6.56 -1.35 -13.73
CA THR A 62 -7.44 -2.26 -13.00
C THR A 62 -8.62 -1.53 -12.35
N LEU A 63 -8.40 -0.32 -11.82
CA LEU A 63 -9.48 0.53 -11.31
C LEU A 63 -10.46 0.97 -12.40
N ALA A 64 -9.94 1.29 -13.60
CA ALA A 64 -10.79 1.62 -14.74
C ALA A 64 -11.59 0.40 -15.23
N GLU A 65 -10.97 -0.78 -15.25
CA GLU A 65 -11.65 -2.04 -15.58
C GLU A 65 -12.76 -2.36 -14.59
N LEU A 66 -12.54 -2.12 -13.29
CA LEU A 66 -13.55 -2.34 -12.26
C LEU A 66 -14.80 -1.47 -12.50
N ASP A 67 -14.63 -0.18 -12.76
CA ASP A 67 -15.75 0.71 -13.06
C ASP A 67 -16.46 0.31 -14.37
N PHE A 68 -15.71 -0.14 -15.37
CA PHE A 68 -16.25 -0.64 -16.64
C PHE A 68 -17.10 -1.91 -16.46
N VAL A 69 -16.59 -2.91 -15.74
CA VAL A 69 -17.30 -4.17 -15.50
C VAL A 69 -18.56 -3.91 -14.68
N ILE A 70 -18.49 -3.09 -13.62
CA ILE A 70 -19.67 -2.71 -12.85
C ILE A 70 -20.74 -2.06 -13.75
N ASP A 71 -20.36 -1.13 -14.63
CA ASP A 71 -21.29 -0.50 -15.56
C ASP A 71 -21.90 -1.48 -16.56
N ARG A 72 -21.10 -2.41 -17.08
CA ARG A 72 -21.55 -3.43 -18.02
C ARG A 72 -22.56 -4.37 -17.37
N GLU A 73 -22.28 -4.85 -16.16
CA GLU A 73 -23.16 -5.77 -15.43
C GLU A 73 -24.48 -5.11 -15.02
N ILE A 74 -24.44 -3.85 -14.56
CA ILE A 74 -25.66 -3.08 -14.25
C ILE A 74 -26.50 -2.85 -15.52
N LYS A 75 -25.87 -2.42 -16.62
CA LYS A 75 -26.59 -2.17 -17.90
C LYS A 75 -27.20 -3.45 -18.47
N SER A 76 -26.59 -4.60 -18.19
CA SER A 76 -27.08 -5.91 -18.61
C SER A 76 -28.15 -6.48 -17.67
N ASN A 77 -28.54 -5.73 -16.61
CA ASN A 77 -29.47 -6.15 -15.55
C ASN A 77 -29.03 -7.44 -14.82
N MET A 78 -27.73 -7.74 -14.80
CA MET A 78 -27.18 -8.91 -14.10
C MET A 78 -27.03 -8.63 -12.60
N ILE A 79 -26.74 -7.38 -12.23
CA ILE A 79 -26.64 -6.90 -10.85
C ILE A 79 -27.30 -5.53 -10.69
N THR A 80 -27.54 -5.13 -9.44
CA THR A 80 -27.95 -3.78 -9.04
C THR A 80 -26.91 -3.15 -8.12
N THR A 81 -27.07 -1.87 -7.79
CA THR A 81 -26.18 -1.15 -6.87
C THR A 81 -26.18 -1.70 -5.43
N ASP A 82 -27.27 -2.34 -5.01
CA ASP A 82 -27.42 -2.97 -3.68
C ASP A 82 -27.10 -4.47 -3.70
N THR A 83 -26.62 -4.99 -4.84
CA THR A 83 -26.16 -6.37 -4.92
C THR A 83 -24.82 -6.49 -4.21
N ASP A 84 -24.62 -7.58 -3.46
CA ASP A 84 -23.30 -7.96 -2.95
C ASP A 84 -22.36 -8.20 -4.15
N PHE A 85 -21.21 -7.54 -4.18
CA PHE A 85 -20.37 -7.57 -5.38
C PHE A 85 -19.81 -8.98 -5.68
N THR A 86 -19.74 -9.85 -4.67
CA THR A 86 -19.24 -11.23 -4.82
C THR A 86 -20.20 -12.13 -5.59
N VAL A 87 -21.45 -11.70 -5.80
CA VAL A 87 -22.44 -12.43 -6.62
C VAL A 87 -22.09 -12.35 -8.11
N SER A 88 -21.41 -11.29 -8.55
CA SER A 88 -20.90 -11.20 -9.92
C SER A 88 -19.47 -11.74 -9.97
N GLU A 89 -19.29 -12.86 -10.67
CA GLU A 89 -17.98 -13.47 -10.89
C GLU A 89 -17.00 -12.47 -11.52
N ASP A 90 -17.45 -11.71 -12.53
CA ASP A 90 -16.63 -10.72 -13.22
C ASP A 90 -16.22 -9.55 -12.32
N VAL A 91 -17.14 -9.00 -11.52
CA VAL A 91 -16.80 -7.90 -10.59
C VAL A 91 -15.86 -8.41 -9.50
N SER A 92 -16.14 -9.58 -8.93
CA SER A 92 -15.31 -10.20 -7.89
C SER A 92 -13.90 -10.49 -8.40
N LEU A 93 -13.77 -11.02 -9.63
CA LEU A 93 -12.48 -11.32 -10.24
C LEU A 93 -11.63 -10.06 -10.44
N VAL A 94 -12.23 -8.97 -10.94
CA VAL A 94 -11.51 -7.71 -11.13
C VAL A 94 -11.13 -7.08 -9.78
N TYR A 95 -12.00 -7.21 -8.76
CA TYR A 95 -11.67 -6.79 -7.40
C TYR A 95 -10.49 -7.58 -6.82
N ASP A 96 -10.46 -8.91 -6.96
CA ASP A 96 -9.34 -9.73 -6.50
C ASP A 96 -8.05 -9.34 -7.21
N TYR A 97 -8.13 -9.04 -8.50
CA TYR A 97 -6.98 -8.54 -9.25
C TYR A 97 -6.53 -7.15 -8.79
N LEU A 98 -7.46 -6.27 -8.43
CA LEU A 98 -7.14 -4.97 -7.83
C LEU A 98 -6.39 -5.15 -6.50
N MET A 99 -6.84 -6.06 -5.65
CA MET A 99 -6.17 -6.39 -4.39
C MET A 99 -4.76 -6.95 -4.61
N TYR A 100 -4.58 -7.78 -5.63
CA TYR A 100 -3.27 -8.24 -6.06
C TYR A 100 -2.35 -7.08 -6.49
N ARG A 101 -2.86 -6.12 -7.29
CA ARG A 101 -2.09 -4.93 -7.70
C ARG A 101 -1.71 -4.02 -6.53
N ILE A 102 -2.59 -3.90 -5.53
CA ILE A 102 -2.29 -3.17 -4.29
C ILE A 102 -1.16 -3.85 -3.52
N PHE A 103 -1.13 -5.18 -3.49
CA PHE A 103 -0.03 -5.92 -2.87
C PHE A 103 1.32 -5.70 -3.57
N GLU A 104 1.34 -5.62 -4.91
CA GLU A 104 2.55 -5.24 -5.64
C GLU A 104 3.03 -3.82 -5.25
N LEU A 105 2.10 -2.89 -5.05
CA LEU A 105 2.42 -1.53 -4.61
C LEU A 105 3.01 -1.49 -3.20
N ILE A 106 2.51 -2.31 -2.27
CA ILE A 106 3.07 -2.43 -0.91
C ILE A 106 4.55 -2.84 -0.96
N LYS A 107 4.94 -3.72 -1.90
CA LYS A 107 6.35 -4.10 -2.05
C LYS A 107 7.23 -2.93 -2.48
N VAL A 108 6.74 -2.14 -3.44
CA VAL A 108 7.44 -0.91 -3.89
C VAL A 108 7.52 0.09 -2.75
N ASP A 109 6.43 0.29 -2.00
CA ASP A 109 6.38 1.19 -0.85
C ASP A 109 7.42 0.81 0.23
N ASN A 110 7.45 -0.45 0.63
CA ASN A 110 8.42 -0.95 1.61
C ASN A 110 9.85 -0.65 1.17
N LYS A 111 10.16 -0.84 -0.12
CA LYS A 111 11.48 -0.55 -0.65
C LYS A 111 11.82 0.94 -0.63
N ILE A 112 10.85 1.81 -0.94
CA ILE A 112 11.03 3.27 -0.82
C ILE A 112 11.30 3.67 0.64
N ARG A 113 10.54 3.09 1.59
CA ARG A 113 10.73 3.33 3.03
C ARG A 113 12.10 2.88 3.53
N GLU A 114 12.58 1.71 3.09
CA GLU A 114 13.95 1.25 3.36
C GLU A 114 15.00 2.23 2.85
N GLU A 115 14.87 2.69 1.61
CA GLU A 115 15.81 3.63 0.99
C GLU A 115 15.81 5.00 1.71
N LEU A 116 14.63 5.50 2.10
CA LEU A 116 14.50 6.70 2.90
C LEU A 116 15.18 6.55 4.27
N ALA A 117 14.91 5.47 5.00
CA ALA A 117 15.53 5.21 6.31
C ALA A 117 17.06 5.02 6.22
N ALA A 118 17.55 4.32 5.21
CA ALA A 118 18.98 4.17 4.96
C ALA A 118 19.64 5.53 4.70
N ARG A 119 18.96 6.43 3.99
CA ARG A 119 19.46 7.78 3.74
C ARG A 119 19.51 8.61 5.03
N GLU A 120 18.50 8.55 5.88
CA GLU A 120 18.52 9.21 7.19
C GLU A 120 19.67 8.73 8.07
N ALA A 121 19.94 7.42 8.08
CA ALA A 121 21.06 6.85 8.80
C ALA A 121 22.41 7.39 8.27
N SER A 122 22.53 7.57 6.95
CA SER A 122 23.76 8.09 6.31
C SER A 122 24.10 9.52 6.73
N PHE A 123 23.09 10.36 7.04
CA PHE A 123 23.31 11.74 7.49
C PHE A 123 24.06 11.84 8.82
N LYS A 124 24.00 10.79 9.65
CA LYS A 124 24.73 10.76 10.93
C LYS A 124 26.23 10.54 10.75
N ASN A 125 26.63 9.94 9.64
CA ASN A 125 27.98 9.44 9.40
C ASN A 125 28.71 10.19 8.27
N THR A 126 28.07 11.19 7.68
CA THR A 126 28.57 11.90 6.49
C THR A 126 28.41 13.40 6.70
N ASP A 127 29.39 14.20 6.28
CA ASP A 127 29.25 15.65 6.26
C ASP A 127 28.33 16.04 5.09
N VAL A 128 27.08 16.36 5.39
CA VAL A 128 26.04 16.66 4.38
C VAL A 128 25.46 18.03 4.65
N THR A 129 25.27 18.81 3.59
CA THR A 129 24.73 20.16 3.75
C THR A 129 23.30 20.14 4.31
N MET A 130 22.97 21.14 5.13
CA MET A 130 21.64 21.29 5.73
C MET A 130 20.52 21.33 4.68
N ASP A 131 20.80 21.85 3.48
CA ASP A 131 19.83 21.89 2.38
C ASP A 131 19.46 20.49 1.86
N VAL A 132 20.43 19.56 1.82
CA VAL A 132 20.17 18.17 1.43
C VAL A 132 19.31 17.47 2.48
N VAL A 133 19.59 17.73 3.76
CA VAL A 133 18.81 17.19 4.89
C VAL A 133 17.38 17.71 4.86
N LYS A 134 17.17 19.03 4.72
CA LYS A 134 15.83 19.64 4.59
C LYS A 134 15.08 19.09 3.40
N LYS A 135 15.74 18.95 2.24
CA LYS A 135 15.10 18.43 1.04
C LYS A 135 14.66 16.97 1.24
N HIS A 136 15.47 16.17 1.91
CA HIS A 136 15.12 14.78 2.24
C HIS A 136 13.83 14.70 3.06
N PHE A 137 13.78 15.39 4.21
CA PHE A 137 12.62 15.34 5.09
C PHE A 137 11.36 15.90 4.42
N SER A 138 11.48 16.95 3.60
CA SER A 138 10.35 17.47 2.81
C SER A 138 9.81 16.44 1.81
N VAL A 139 10.67 15.67 1.14
CA VAL A 139 10.23 14.62 0.21
C VAL A 139 9.61 13.45 0.96
N LYS A 140 10.21 13.05 2.08
CA LYS A 140 9.69 11.98 2.95
C LYS A 140 8.30 12.31 3.48
N GLU A 141 8.12 13.51 4.04
CA GLU A 141 6.84 13.95 4.60
C GLU A 141 5.73 13.99 3.53
N ASP A 142 6.01 14.54 2.34
CA ASP A 142 5.04 14.53 1.22
C ASP A 142 4.66 13.10 0.81
N TYR A 143 5.64 12.19 0.78
CA TYR A 143 5.42 10.77 0.49
C TYR A 143 4.55 10.09 1.55
N GLU A 144 4.95 10.13 2.82
CA GLU A 144 4.27 9.46 3.93
C GLU A 144 2.83 9.96 4.11
N ASN A 145 2.60 11.26 3.95
CA ASN A 145 1.24 11.83 4.03
C ASN A 145 0.32 11.29 2.93
N LYS A 146 0.80 11.20 1.69
CA LYS A 146 0.00 10.71 0.56
C LYS A 146 -0.18 9.20 0.59
N GLU A 147 0.83 8.48 1.04
CA GLU A 147 0.80 7.04 1.27
C GLU A 147 -0.23 6.66 2.34
N ALA A 148 -0.19 7.31 3.51
CA ALA A 148 -1.13 7.04 4.60
C ALA A 148 -2.59 7.26 4.19
N VAL A 149 -2.87 8.35 3.44
CA VAL A 149 -4.20 8.61 2.89
C VAL A 149 -4.62 7.49 1.93
N PHE A 150 -3.73 7.11 1.01
CA PHE A 150 -4.02 6.06 0.03
C PHE A 150 -4.35 4.72 0.70
N PHE A 151 -3.52 4.26 1.64
CA PHE A 151 -3.75 2.96 2.29
C PHE A 151 -4.91 2.95 3.28
N THR A 152 -5.28 4.10 3.84
CA THR A 152 -6.55 4.24 4.58
C THR A 152 -7.75 3.98 3.65
N LEU A 153 -7.71 4.49 2.42
CA LEU A 153 -8.77 4.28 1.44
C LEU A 153 -8.79 2.84 0.90
N VAL A 154 -7.63 2.19 0.78
CA VAL A 154 -7.55 0.75 0.50
C VAL A 154 -8.26 -0.03 1.59
N ASP A 155 -8.08 0.33 2.86
CA ASP A 155 -8.75 -0.35 3.96
C ASP A 155 -10.28 -0.19 3.87
N ASN A 156 -10.78 1.01 3.55
CA ASN A 156 -12.21 1.21 3.30
C ASN A 156 -12.73 0.30 2.17
N LEU A 157 -12.03 0.28 1.03
CA LEU A 157 -12.38 -0.55 -0.13
C LEU A 157 -12.47 -2.04 0.24
N ARG A 158 -11.60 -2.53 1.14
CA ARG A 158 -11.61 -3.94 1.60
C ARG A 158 -12.86 -4.32 2.38
N HIS A 159 -13.54 -3.34 2.96
CA HIS A 159 -14.76 -3.52 3.72
C HIS A 159 -16.02 -3.25 2.89
N ALA A 160 -15.87 -2.91 1.60
CA ALA A 160 -17.00 -2.79 0.71
C ALA A 160 -17.70 -4.15 0.57
N LEU A 161 -19.03 -4.14 0.63
CA LEU A 161 -19.87 -5.34 0.45
C LEU A 161 -20.78 -5.19 -0.76
N TYR A 162 -21.37 -4.00 -0.93
CA TYR A 162 -22.30 -3.73 -2.02
C TYR A 162 -21.61 -3.02 -3.18
N ILE A 163 -22.15 -3.21 -4.39
CA ILE A 163 -21.67 -2.58 -5.63
C ILE A 163 -21.57 -1.05 -5.49
N LYS A 164 -22.52 -0.40 -4.81
CA LYS A 164 -22.49 1.05 -4.58
C LYS A 164 -21.28 1.50 -3.77
N ASP A 165 -20.91 0.75 -2.73
CA ASP A 165 -19.82 1.08 -1.82
C ASP A 165 -18.49 0.82 -2.52
N LEU A 166 -18.36 -0.35 -3.15
CA LEU A 166 -17.20 -0.73 -3.96
C LEU A 166 -16.90 0.33 -5.01
N ARG A 167 -17.93 0.81 -5.71
CA ARG A 167 -17.80 1.83 -6.75
C ARG A 167 -17.39 3.19 -6.18
N ALA A 168 -17.98 3.60 -5.07
CA ALA A 168 -17.65 4.86 -4.41
C ALA A 168 -16.20 4.86 -3.94
N ASP A 169 -15.79 3.81 -3.23
CA ASP A 169 -14.45 3.66 -2.68
C ASP A 169 -13.39 3.54 -3.78
N ALA A 170 -13.66 2.79 -4.86
CA ALA A 170 -12.76 2.68 -6.00
C ALA A 170 -12.49 4.05 -6.67
N ARG A 171 -13.51 4.92 -6.77
CA ARG A 171 -13.35 6.27 -7.34
C ARG A 171 -12.56 7.20 -6.45
N ILE A 172 -12.79 7.13 -5.14
CA ILE A 172 -12.01 7.90 -4.16
C ILE A 172 -10.56 7.42 -4.18
N LEU A 173 -10.35 6.10 -4.20
CA LEU A 173 -9.03 5.47 -4.29
C LEU A 173 -8.30 5.88 -5.57
N GLN A 174 -8.98 5.93 -6.73
CA GLN A 174 -8.40 6.40 -7.98
C GLN A 174 -7.91 7.84 -7.91
N SER A 175 -8.64 8.71 -7.19
CA SER A 175 -8.25 10.10 -6.99
C SER A 175 -7.00 10.18 -6.11
N SER A 176 -6.97 9.43 -4.99
CA SER A 176 -5.81 9.34 -4.11
C SER A 176 -4.58 8.72 -4.79
N LEU A 177 -4.77 7.72 -5.67
CA LEU A 177 -3.70 7.08 -6.43
C LEU A 177 -2.92 8.10 -7.27
N LYS A 178 -3.60 9.08 -7.88
CA LYS A 178 -2.93 10.14 -8.67
C LYS A 178 -2.02 11.01 -7.80
N GLU A 179 -2.46 11.31 -6.59
CA GLU A 179 -1.66 12.08 -5.63
C GLU A 179 -0.47 11.25 -5.13
N PHE A 180 -0.71 9.99 -4.80
CA PHE A 180 0.35 9.10 -4.34
C PHE A 180 1.40 8.88 -5.43
N LYS A 181 0.98 8.63 -6.67
CA LYS A 181 1.85 8.58 -7.86
C LYS A 181 2.70 9.84 -8.01
N THR A 182 2.13 11.01 -7.73
CA THR A 182 2.89 12.28 -7.76
C THR A 182 3.99 12.30 -6.71
N ALA A 183 3.69 11.90 -5.48
CA ALA A 183 4.68 11.82 -4.40
C ALA A 183 5.77 10.79 -4.73
N MET A 184 5.40 9.62 -5.24
CA MET A 184 6.37 8.60 -5.68
C MET A 184 7.28 9.10 -6.82
N ASN A 185 6.75 9.86 -7.78
CA ASN A 185 7.55 10.45 -8.86
C ASN A 185 8.53 11.51 -8.33
N ARG A 186 8.12 12.30 -7.33
CA ARG A 186 9.00 13.25 -6.63
C ARG A 186 10.12 12.53 -5.89
N TYR A 187 9.79 11.42 -5.23
CA TYR A 187 10.78 10.55 -4.59
C TYR A 187 11.79 10.00 -5.61
N SER A 188 11.33 9.39 -6.70
CA SER A 188 12.21 8.89 -7.77
C SER A 188 13.14 9.99 -8.31
N SER A 189 12.59 11.19 -8.58
CA SER A 189 13.38 12.33 -9.05
C SER A 189 14.43 12.80 -8.03
N TYR A 190 14.10 12.76 -6.74
CA TYR A 190 15.03 13.07 -5.67
C TYR A 190 16.17 12.05 -5.61
N ARG A 191 15.84 10.76 -5.66
CA ARG A 191 16.79 9.66 -5.64
C ARG A 191 17.75 9.70 -6.84
N ASP A 192 17.24 9.94 -8.04
CA ASP A 192 18.07 10.00 -9.26
C ASP A 192 19.07 11.18 -9.21
N ARG A 193 18.66 12.33 -8.65
CA ARG A 193 19.56 13.49 -8.42
C ARG A 193 20.64 13.21 -7.39
N LEU A 194 20.40 12.30 -6.44
CA LEU A 194 21.42 11.88 -5.49
C LEU A 194 22.42 10.91 -6.15
N ALA A 195 21.95 10.01 -7.01
CA ALA A 195 22.80 9.07 -7.73
C ALA A 195 23.69 9.73 -8.79
N SER A 196 23.29 10.89 -9.32
CA SER A 196 24.04 11.66 -10.32
C SER A 196 25.10 12.60 -9.73
N ARG A 197 25.33 12.59 -8.42
CA ARG A 197 26.31 13.43 -7.72
C ARG A 197 27.47 12.58 -7.23
#